data_AF-A0A7Y5RUD1-F1
#
_entry.id   AF-A0A7Y5RUD1-F1
#
_cell.length_a   1.000
_cell.length_b   1.000
_cell.length_c   1.000
_cell.angle_alpha   90.00
_cell.angle_beta   90.00
_cell.angle_gamma   90.00
#
_symmetry.space_group_name_H-M   'P 1'
#
loop_
_entity.id
_entity.type
_entity.pdbx_description
1 polymer ?
#
loop_
_entity_poly.entity_id
_entity_poly.type
_entity_poly.pdbx_seq_one_letter_code
_entity_poly.pdbx_strand_id
1 'polypeptide(L)' 'MGIILDASVLIECERRKIDVAQRISGREDEEFFLSVISVSELLHGVFRATSESVRMKRSAFVEAVISTFRYLRSI' A
#
# COMPACT_ATOMS: atom_id res chain seq x y z
N MET A 1 4.75 -13.87 -13.92
CA MET A 1 5.48 -13.91 -12.62
C MET A 1 4.73 -12.98 -11.68
N GLY A 2 4.43 -13.41 -10.44
CA GLY A 2 3.74 -12.54 -9.48
C GLY A 2 4.73 -11.74 -8.63
N ILE A 3 4.45 -10.46 -8.39
CA ILE A 3 5.24 -9.59 -7.52
C ILE A 3 4.46 -9.26 -6.26
N ILE A 4 5.08 -9.46 -5.10
CA ILE A 4 4.53 -9.01 -3.82
C ILE A 4 5.09 -7.63 -3.51
N LEU A 5 4.19 -6.66 -3.28
CA LEU A 5 4.55 -5.32 -2.86
C LEU A 5 4.79 -5.29 -1.34
N ASP A 6 5.97 -4.82 -0.96
CA ASP A 6 6.34 -4.58 0.43
C ASP A 6 5.71 -3.27 0.95
N ALA A 7 5.41 -3.22 2.26
CA ALA A 7 4.84 -2.02 2.86
C ALA A 7 5.77 -0.81 2.74
N SER A 8 7.10 -0.99 2.76
CA SER A 8 8.05 0.11 2.61
C SER A 8 7.92 0.83 1.27
N VAL A 9 7.65 0.11 0.19
CA VAL A 9 7.44 0.69 -1.15
C VAL A 9 6.20 1.59 -1.14
N LEU A 10 5.12 1.14 -0.51
CA LEU A 10 3.87 1.89 -0.42
C LEU A 10 4.00 3.09 0.52
N ILE A 11 4.71 2.94 1.64
CA ILE A 11 5.00 4.04 2.57
C ILE A 11 5.81 5.13 1.86
N GLU A 12 6.80 4.77 1.04
CA GLU A 12 7.56 5.75 0.27
C GLU A 12 6.70 6.44 -0.78
N CYS A 13 5.75 5.74 -1.41
CA CYS A 13 4.78 6.36 -2.33
C CYS A 13 3.88 7.38 -1.60
N GLU A 14 3.35 7.03 -0.42
CA GLU A 14 2.56 7.94 0.42
C GLU A 14 3.34 9.20 0.79
N ARG A 15 4.56 9.04 1.29
CA ARG A 15 5.42 10.15 1.74
C ARG A 15 5.82 11.09 0.60
N ARG A 16 6.12 10.53 -0.56
CA ARG A 16 6.53 11.29 -1.75
C ARG A 16 5.35 11.79 -2.58
N LYS A 17 4.12 11.43 -2.21
CA LYS A 17 2.90 11.70 -2.96
C LYS A 17 3.00 11.21 -4.42
N ILE A 18 3.64 10.07 -4.59
CA ILE A 18 3.76 9.40 -5.89
C ILE A 18 2.63 8.38 -5.98
N ASP A 19 1.95 8.34 -7.11
CA ASP A 19 0.94 7.32 -7.37
C ASP A 19 1.62 5.94 -7.49
N VAL A 20 1.06 4.94 -6.80
CA VAL A 20 1.56 3.57 -6.88
C VAL A 20 1.47 3.05 -8.32
N ALA A 21 0.44 3.46 -9.08
CA ALA A 21 0.31 3.12 -10.51
C ALA A 21 1.48 3.66 -11.33
N GLN A 22 1.93 4.89 -11.06
CA GLN A 22 3.13 5.45 -11.72
C GLN A 22 4.39 4.67 -11.35
N ARG A 23 4.48 4.18 -10.11
CA ARG A 23 5.64 3.42 -9.63
C ARG A 23 5.81 2.06 -10.33
N ILE A 24 4.71 1.47 -10.78
CA ILE A 24 4.66 0.15 -11.43
C ILE A 24 4.42 0.23 -12.96
N SER A 25 4.37 1.43 -13.54
CA SER A 25 4.21 1.60 -14.98
C SER A 25 5.33 0.90 -15.76
N GLY A 26 5.00 0.33 -16.91
CA GLY A 26 5.89 -0.49 -17.74
C GLY A 26 5.99 -1.94 -17.28
N ARG A 27 5.18 -2.34 -16.31
CA ARG A 27 5.09 -3.71 -15.77
C ARG A 27 3.64 -4.22 -15.77
N GLU A 28 2.82 -3.74 -16.70
CA GLU A 28 1.39 -4.01 -16.77
C GLU A 28 1.06 -5.50 -16.96
N ASP A 29 1.98 -6.27 -17.55
CA ASP A 29 1.86 -7.72 -17.73
C ASP A 29 2.20 -8.52 -16.45
N GLU A 30 2.67 -7.86 -15.40
CA GLU A 30 2.98 -8.49 -14.11
C GLU A 30 1.78 -8.40 -13.16
N GLU A 31 1.51 -9.48 -12.43
CA GLU A 31 0.50 -9.46 -11.37
C GLU A 31 1.11 -8.95 -10.06
N PHE A 32 0.54 -7.87 -9.52
CA PHE A 32 0.93 -7.31 -8.23
C PHE A 32 -0.01 -7.77 -7.12
N PHE A 33 0.59 -8.22 -6.01
CA PHE A 33 -0.10 -8.71 -4.84
C PHE A 33 0.32 -7.95 -3.59
N LEU A 34 -0.61 -7.87 -2.64
CA LEU A 34 -0.30 -7.46 -1.27
C LEU A 34 -0.32 -8.65 -0.33
N SER A 35 0.69 -8.72 0.54
CA SER A 35 0.63 -9.56 1.72
C SER A 35 -0.30 -8.93 2.75
N VAL A 36 -1.09 -9.77 3.43
CA VAL A 36 -1.89 -9.35 4.61
C VAL A 36 -1.02 -8.78 5.74
N ILE A 37 0.26 -9.16 5.80
CA ILE A 37 1.22 -8.57 6.73
C ILE A 37 1.53 -7.12 6.34
N SER A 38 1.81 -6.84 5.07
CA SER A 38 2.03 -5.47 4.57
C SER A 38 0.82 -4.57 4.83
N VAL A 39 -0.40 -5.11 4.65
CA VAL A 39 -1.64 -4.39 4.98
C VAL A 39 -1.72 -4.06 6.47
N SER A 40 -1.35 -5.01 7.33
CA SER A 40 -1.35 -4.83 8.79
C SER A 40 -0.34 -3.76 9.22
N GLU A 41 0.85 -3.72 8.60
CA GLU A 41 1.87 -2.70 8.85
C GLU A 41 1.39 -1.30 8.46
N LEU A 42 0.72 -1.17 7.32
CA LEU A 42 0.12 0.07 6.86
C LEU A 42 -0.96 0.58 7.82
N LEU A 43 -1.88 -0.30 8.23
CA LEU A 43 -2.93 0.01 9.22
C LEU A 43 -2.33 0.38 10.58
N HIS A 44 -1.26 -0.29 11.00
CA HIS A 44 -0.53 0.07 12.20
C HIS A 44 0.12 1.47 12.08
N GLY A 45 0.59 1.84 10.88
CA GLY A 45 1.07 3.19 10.58
C GLY A 45 -0.01 4.29 10.65
N VAL A 46 -1.26 3.95 10.33
CA VAL A 46 -2.44 4.81 10.55
C VAL A 46 -2.68 4.96 12.04
N PHE A 47 -2.75 3.85 12.77
CA PHE A 47 -3.01 3.84 14.21
C PHE A 47 -1.99 4.67 15.01
N ARG A 48 -0.70 4.59 14.64
CA ARG A 48 0.39 5.35 15.26
C ARG A 48 0.42 6.84 14.91
N ALA A 49 -0.39 7.32 13.97
CA ALA A 49 -0.41 8.74 13.61
C ALA A 49 -0.89 9.60 14.79
N THR A 50 -0.04 10.55 15.20
CA THR A 50 -0.29 11.43 16.35
C THR A 50 -1.22 12.59 16.03
N SER A 51 -1.19 13.07 14.78
CA SER A 51 -2.09 14.11 14.28
C SER A 51 -3.29 13.47 13.57
N GLU A 52 -4.49 14.00 13.85
CA GLU A 52 -5.73 13.60 13.18
C GLU A 52 -5.66 13.84 11.66
N SER A 53 -5.05 14.93 11.22
CA SER A 53 -4.88 15.22 9.79
C SER A 53 -3.93 14.25 9.10
N VAL A 54 -2.90 13.75 9.80
CA VAL A 54 -2.00 12.72 9.28
C VAL A 54 -2.72 11.37 9.26
N ARG A 55 -3.48 11.05 10.30
CA ARG A 55 -4.28 9.83 10.38
C ARG A 55 -5.26 9.73 9.21
N MET A 56 -6.04 10.79 8.96
CA MET A 56 -7.00 10.83 7.85
C MET A 56 -6.32 10.60 6.49
N LYS A 57 -5.20 11.28 6.23
CA LYS A 57 -4.45 11.11 4.97
C LYS A 57 -3.95 9.68 4.79
N ARG A 58 -3.40 9.10 5.84
CA ARG A 58 -2.92 7.70 5.80
C ARG A 58 -4.06 6.72 5.67
N SER A 59 -5.19 6.91 6.36
CA SER A 59 -6.37 6.06 6.19
C SER A 59 -6.83 6.04 4.74
N ALA A 60 -7.00 7.21 4.12
CA ALA A 60 -7.40 7.32 2.72
C ALA A 60 -6.40 6.64 1.76
N PHE A 61 -5.09 6.79 2.02
CA PHE A 61 -4.06 6.11 1.25
C PHE A 61 -4.16 4.58 1.38
N VAL A 62 -4.27 4.07 2.61
CA VAL A 62 -4.34 2.62 2.88
C VAL A 62 -5.62 2.02 2.29
N GLU A 63 -6.76 2.71 2.40
CA GLU A 63 -8.01 2.31 1.76
C GLU A 63 -7.87 2.22 0.23
N ALA A 64 -7.25 3.22 -0.40
CA ALA A 64 -7.02 3.22 -1.85
C ALA A 64 -6.12 2.06 -2.29
N VAL A 65 -5.05 1.77 -1.54
CA VAL A 65 -4.17 0.61 -1.77
C VAL A 65 -4.97 -0.69 -1.67
N ILE A 66 -5.76 -0.84 -0.60
CA ILE A 66 -6.59 -2.02 -0.32
C ILE A 66 -7.64 -2.23 -1.42
N SER A 67 -8.23 -1.17 -1.96
CA SER A 67 -9.21 -1.30 -3.04
C SER A 67 -8.59 -1.62 -4.40
N THR A 68 -7.29 -1.37 -4.57
CA THR A 68 -6.60 -1.48 -5.87
C THR A 68 -5.98 -2.85 -6.09
N PHE A 69 -5.35 -3.43 -5.07
CA PHE A 69 -4.54 -4.64 -5.22
C PHE A 69 -5.25 -5.89 -4.71
N ARG A 70 -4.95 -7.04 -5.34
CA ARG A 70 -5.38 -8.35 -4.83
C ARG A 70 -4.51 -8.78 -3.66
N TYR A 71 -5.11 -9.50 -2.72
CA TYR A 71 -4.41 -10.07 -1.57
C TYR A 71 -3.97 -11.49 -1.83
N LEU A 72 -2.76 -11.82 -1.39
CA LEU A 72 -2.33 -13.20 -1.30
C LEU A 72 -2.79 -13.75 0.05
N ARG A 73 -3.77 -14.66 0.02
CA ARG A 73 -4.29 -15.34 1.20
C ARG A 73 -3.45 -16.60 1.39
N SER A 74 -2.69 -16.71 2.49
CA SER A 74 -2.05 -17.99 2.84
C SER A 74 -3.16 -19.00 3.10
N ILE A 75 -3.22 -20.05 2.28
CA ILE A 75 -4.01 -21.26 2.55
C ILE A 75 -3.19 -22.13 3.50
#